data_AF-A0AAI9E2H5-F1
#
_entry.id   AF-A0AAI9E2H5-F1
#
_cell.length_a   1.000
_cell.length_b   1.000
_cell.length_c   1.000
_cell.angle_alpha   90.00
_cell.angle_beta   90.00
_cell.angle_gamma   90.00
#
_symmetry.space_group_name_H-M   'P 1'
#
loop_
_entity.id
_entity.type
_entity.pdbx_description
1 polymer ?
#
loop_
_entity_poly.entity_id
_entity_poly.type
_entity_poly.pdbx_seq_one_letter_code
_entity_poly.pdbx_strand_id
1 'polypeptide(L)'
;MSKKFLSLVTKQGTEAIAAAIVNDERVAFAEMAVGDGNGIVPVPDENQTALINELFRTQLNSVKIVDDEKNIIAAEMIMPPEVGGFTIREAALFDAGGVCLAVASVPETYKPLLAEGSGRFTVLRIWLTVSSTANIELIVDPGIVLATVEDVIQVGNDAKDYTDNQLSEHAQSRNHPDATLTEKGFTKLSNDTDSEDEDRAATPAAVKAAIAQAIRAAWELDNPVGTTRFFNQNVNPNEQWSWSEWIYTGENKTIRIGKADGSDVGATGGSDTVTLQQANLPAVQIDVSGETSEQAEQKIRTSEDGEHNHGGVAGKDDPWEIGGDVRQLFNPKELGVTDMGGKHDHEVIVPPHKHSTTGKTANLGEGKSFSVVEAHTLLMCWSRVA
;
A
#
# COMPACT_ATOMS: atom_id res chain seq x y z
N MET A 1 -79.71 7.59 -40.72
CA MET A 1 -80.22 6.88 -39.52
C MET A 1 -80.64 7.95 -38.53
N SER A 2 -81.93 8.16 -38.30
CA SER A 2 -82.36 9.10 -37.25
C SER A 2 -81.90 8.55 -35.91
N LYS A 3 -81.29 9.40 -35.06
CA LYS A 3 -80.93 9.01 -33.70
C LYS A 3 -82.23 8.71 -32.94
N LYS A 4 -82.31 7.55 -32.29
CA LYS A 4 -83.51 7.09 -31.56
C LYS A 4 -83.84 7.97 -30.34
N PHE A 5 -82.81 8.60 -29.78
CA PHE A 5 -82.89 9.55 -28.68
C PHE A 5 -82.06 10.77 -29.06
N LEU A 6 -82.58 11.96 -28.79
CA LEU A 6 -81.94 13.22 -29.12
C LEU A 6 -82.08 14.22 -27.98
N SER A 7 -81.15 15.17 -27.96
CA SER A 7 -81.14 16.37 -27.12
C SER A 7 -81.24 17.58 -28.03
N LEU A 8 -81.99 18.60 -27.62
CA LEU A 8 -82.19 19.82 -28.37
C LEU A 8 -82.13 21.02 -27.42
N VAL A 9 -81.46 22.09 -27.85
CA VAL A 9 -81.52 23.39 -27.16
C VAL A 9 -82.87 24.03 -27.50
N THR A 10 -83.60 24.50 -26.50
CA THR A 10 -84.87 25.18 -26.73
C THR A 10 -84.62 26.56 -27.35
N LYS A 11 -85.69 27.20 -27.85
CA LYS A 11 -85.64 28.59 -28.29
C LYS A 11 -85.19 29.52 -27.16
N GLN A 12 -85.71 29.30 -25.95
CA GLN A 12 -85.31 30.02 -24.75
C GLN A 12 -83.84 29.79 -24.40
N GLY A 13 -83.33 28.56 -24.53
CA GLY A 13 -81.91 28.25 -24.33
C GLY A 13 -81.00 28.92 -25.35
N THR A 14 -81.44 28.99 -26.62
CA THR A 14 -80.69 29.68 -27.67
C THR A 14 -80.68 31.20 -27.42
N GLU A 15 -81.80 31.78 -27.01
CA GLU A 15 -81.91 33.19 -26.63
C GLU A 15 -81.05 33.51 -25.39
N ALA A 16 -81.04 32.63 -24.37
CA ALA A 16 -80.19 32.77 -23.19
C ALA A 16 -78.70 32.71 -23.55
N ILE A 17 -78.28 31.77 -24.41
CA ILE A 17 -76.89 31.67 -24.89
C ILE A 17 -76.51 32.90 -25.72
N ALA A 18 -77.41 33.40 -26.57
CA ALA A 18 -77.18 34.61 -27.34
C ALA A 18 -77.09 35.86 -26.45
N ALA A 19 -77.94 35.99 -25.43
CA ALA A 19 -77.91 37.09 -24.48
C ALA A 19 -76.62 37.08 -23.65
N ALA A 20 -76.18 35.90 -23.19
CA ALA A 20 -74.93 35.72 -22.47
C ALA A 20 -73.72 36.19 -23.30
N ILE A 21 -73.69 35.88 -24.61
CA ILE A 21 -72.66 36.38 -25.54
C ILE A 21 -72.65 37.91 -25.60
N VAL A 22 -73.81 38.56 -25.67
CA VAL A 22 -73.90 40.03 -25.78
C VAL A 22 -73.48 40.72 -24.49
N ASN A 23 -73.77 40.11 -23.34
CA ASN A 23 -73.49 40.66 -22.02
C ASN A 23 -72.10 40.25 -21.46
N ASP A 24 -71.31 39.46 -22.19
CA ASP A 24 -70.05 38.85 -21.70
C ASP A 24 -70.25 38.00 -20.42
N GLU A 25 -71.41 37.35 -20.33
CA GLU A 25 -71.79 36.45 -19.25
C GLU A 25 -71.72 34.99 -19.71
N ARG A 26 -71.78 34.05 -18.77
CA ARG A 26 -71.86 32.61 -19.06
C ARG A 26 -73.25 32.09 -18.76
N VAL A 27 -73.76 31.22 -19.63
CA VAL A 27 -74.99 30.47 -19.36
C VAL A 27 -74.69 29.38 -18.35
N ALA A 28 -75.32 29.50 -17.19
CA ALA A 28 -75.28 28.49 -16.14
C ALA A 28 -76.45 27.52 -16.31
N PHE A 29 -76.15 26.28 -16.69
CA PHE A 29 -77.10 25.18 -16.47
C PHE A 29 -77.05 24.83 -14.99
N ALA A 30 -78.12 25.10 -14.25
CA ALA A 30 -78.15 24.93 -12.80
C ALA A 30 -78.81 23.60 -12.40
N GLU A 31 -79.94 23.26 -13.04
CA GLU A 31 -80.77 22.13 -12.64
C GLU A 31 -81.02 21.18 -13.82
N MET A 32 -81.19 19.89 -13.52
CA MET A 32 -81.74 18.92 -14.46
C MET A 32 -83.05 18.37 -13.89
N ALA A 33 -84.06 18.25 -14.74
CA ALA A 33 -85.29 17.56 -14.40
C ALA A 33 -85.48 16.32 -15.26
N VAL A 34 -86.24 15.36 -14.75
CA VAL A 34 -86.64 14.14 -15.44
C VAL A 34 -88.15 13.94 -15.34
N GLY A 35 -88.70 13.32 -16.37
CA GLY A 35 -90.12 13.06 -16.48
C GLY A 35 -90.42 11.71 -17.13
N ASP A 36 -91.67 11.29 -17.03
CA ASP A 36 -92.16 10.04 -17.63
C ASP A 36 -92.85 10.24 -18.98
N GLY A 37 -92.94 11.48 -19.47
CA GLY A 37 -93.55 11.83 -20.75
C GLY A 37 -95.02 11.43 -20.86
N ASN A 38 -95.76 11.34 -19.74
CA ASN A 38 -97.12 10.80 -19.67
C ASN A 38 -97.23 9.38 -20.26
N GLY A 39 -96.18 8.56 -20.06
CA GLY A 39 -96.15 7.17 -20.52
C GLY A 39 -95.59 6.96 -21.93
N ILE A 40 -95.22 8.02 -22.65
CA ILE A 40 -94.69 7.97 -24.02
C ILE A 40 -93.32 8.67 -24.05
N VAL A 41 -92.34 8.12 -24.78
CA VAL A 41 -91.07 8.82 -25.02
C VAL A 41 -91.34 10.01 -25.93
N PRO A 42 -91.17 11.26 -25.47
CA PRO A 42 -91.49 12.42 -26.27
C PRO A 42 -90.43 12.66 -27.34
N VAL A 43 -90.84 13.35 -28.42
CA VAL A 43 -89.93 13.92 -29.39
C VAL A 43 -89.62 15.35 -28.93
N PRO A 44 -88.35 15.69 -28.61
CA PRO A 44 -88.01 17.03 -28.15
C PRO A 44 -88.34 18.10 -29.21
N ASP A 45 -88.94 19.20 -28.77
CA ASP A 45 -89.36 20.35 -29.57
C ASP A 45 -88.66 21.62 -29.05
N GLU A 46 -88.17 22.46 -29.96
CA GLU A 46 -87.49 23.71 -29.64
C GLU A 46 -88.38 24.70 -28.90
N ASN A 47 -89.70 24.59 -29.04
CA ASN A 47 -90.66 25.47 -28.38
C ASN A 47 -91.06 25.00 -26.96
N GLN A 48 -90.49 23.90 -26.47
CA GLN A 48 -90.75 23.44 -25.11
C GLN A 48 -90.19 24.43 -24.08
N THR A 49 -91.03 24.79 -23.11
CA THR A 49 -90.64 25.59 -21.94
C THR A 49 -90.59 24.76 -20.65
N ALA A 50 -90.99 23.48 -20.72
CA ALA A 50 -91.00 22.52 -19.62
C ALA A 50 -91.06 21.08 -20.17
N LEU A 51 -90.85 20.10 -19.29
CA LEU A 51 -91.13 18.69 -19.56
C LEU A 51 -92.64 18.43 -19.69
N ILE A 52 -93.02 17.36 -20.40
CA ILE A 52 -94.44 16.98 -20.56
C ILE A 52 -95.04 16.56 -19.22
N ASN A 53 -94.30 15.79 -18.41
CA ASN A 53 -94.66 15.45 -17.05
C ASN A 53 -93.40 15.32 -16.19
N GLU A 54 -93.01 16.43 -15.55
CA GLU A 54 -91.87 16.47 -14.65
C GLU A 54 -92.18 15.71 -13.34
N LEU A 55 -91.29 14.80 -12.95
CA LEU A 55 -91.42 14.01 -11.73
C LEU A 55 -90.33 14.29 -10.70
N PHE A 56 -89.16 14.74 -11.16
CA PHE A 56 -88.07 15.09 -10.28
C PHE A 56 -87.16 16.12 -10.90
N ARG A 57 -86.66 17.04 -10.07
CA ARG A 57 -85.67 18.05 -10.43
C ARG A 57 -84.67 18.21 -9.30
N THR A 58 -83.41 18.38 -9.65
CA THR A 58 -82.34 18.69 -8.70
C THR A 58 -81.22 19.46 -9.39
N GLN A 59 -80.32 20.03 -8.59
CA GLN A 59 -79.10 20.65 -9.06
C GLN A 59 -78.22 19.66 -9.84
N LEU A 60 -77.55 20.15 -10.87
CA LEU A 60 -76.59 19.38 -11.66
C LEU A 60 -75.36 18.97 -10.84
N ASN A 61 -74.91 17.74 -11.03
CA ASN A 61 -73.69 17.20 -10.44
C ASN A 61 -72.44 17.73 -11.17
N SER A 62 -72.47 17.71 -12.51
CA SER A 62 -71.42 18.35 -13.31
C SER A 62 -71.88 18.77 -14.69
N VAL A 63 -71.23 19.81 -15.21
CA VAL A 63 -71.30 20.24 -16.62
C VAL A 63 -69.88 20.28 -17.15
N LYS A 64 -69.56 19.43 -18.12
CA LYS A 64 -68.23 19.31 -18.70
C LYS A 64 -68.28 19.47 -20.21
N ILE A 65 -67.24 20.06 -20.78
CA ILE A 65 -67.01 20.02 -22.23
C ILE A 65 -66.43 18.65 -22.56
N VAL A 66 -67.10 17.90 -23.44
CA VAL A 66 -66.68 16.56 -23.86
C VAL A 66 -65.94 16.60 -25.18
N ASP A 67 -66.35 17.49 -26.08
CA ASP A 67 -65.72 17.72 -27.37
C ASP A 67 -65.85 19.21 -27.70
N ASP A 68 -64.75 19.95 -27.50
CA ASP A 68 -64.71 21.38 -27.70
C ASP A 68 -64.85 21.75 -29.19
N GLU A 69 -64.21 20.98 -30.09
CA GLU A 69 -64.29 21.21 -31.54
C GLU A 69 -65.71 21.06 -32.09
N LYS A 70 -66.54 20.22 -31.46
CA LYS A 70 -67.95 20.00 -31.85
C LYS A 70 -68.96 20.75 -30.98
N ASN A 71 -68.51 21.59 -30.06
CA ASN A 71 -69.34 22.29 -29.07
C ASN A 71 -70.28 21.34 -28.30
N ILE A 72 -69.78 20.19 -27.86
CA ILE A 72 -70.57 19.20 -27.12
C ILE A 72 -70.26 19.30 -25.63
N ILE A 73 -71.30 19.55 -24.84
CA ILE A 73 -71.26 19.47 -23.38
C ILE A 73 -71.97 18.21 -22.90
N ALA A 74 -71.54 17.69 -21.76
CA ALA A 74 -72.27 16.70 -20.99
C ALA A 74 -72.71 17.30 -19.65
N ALA A 75 -74.02 17.34 -19.44
CA ALA A 75 -74.62 17.67 -18.18
C ALA A 75 -75.01 16.37 -17.46
N GLU A 76 -74.61 16.24 -16.20
CA GLU A 76 -74.82 15.06 -15.40
C GLU A 76 -75.61 15.39 -14.13
N MET A 77 -76.61 14.57 -13.84
CA MET A 77 -77.41 14.61 -12.63
C MET A 77 -77.31 13.27 -11.91
N ILE A 78 -77.26 13.32 -10.58
CA ILE A 78 -77.37 12.13 -9.74
C ILE A 78 -78.75 12.14 -9.07
N MET A 79 -79.54 11.10 -9.33
CA MET A 79 -80.78 10.84 -8.60
C MET A 79 -80.51 9.93 -7.40
N PRO A 80 -80.88 10.36 -6.18
CA PRO A 80 -80.65 9.58 -4.98
C PRO A 80 -81.64 8.40 -4.88
N PRO A 81 -81.38 7.38 -4.03
CA PRO A 81 -82.20 6.18 -3.94
C PRO A 81 -83.61 6.43 -3.40
N GLU A 82 -83.83 7.52 -2.65
CA GLU A 82 -85.12 7.91 -2.07
C GLU A 82 -86.12 8.42 -3.12
N VAL A 83 -85.66 8.75 -4.32
CA VAL A 83 -86.48 9.26 -5.43
C VAL A 83 -86.61 8.17 -6.50
N GLY A 84 -87.84 7.75 -6.77
CA GLY A 84 -88.13 6.67 -7.73
C GLY A 84 -89.61 6.30 -7.75
N GLY A 85 -89.92 5.13 -8.30
CA GLY A 85 -91.29 4.64 -8.51
C GLY A 85 -91.89 5.08 -9.85
N PHE A 86 -91.04 5.53 -10.78
CA PHE A 86 -91.45 6.02 -12.10
C PHE A 86 -90.45 5.62 -13.19
N THR A 87 -90.94 5.70 -14.43
CA THR A 87 -90.13 5.39 -15.61
C THR A 87 -89.66 6.68 -16.26
N ILE A 88 -88.34 6.86 -16.36
CA ILE A 88 -87.74 8.04 -16.97
C ILE A 88 -87.81 7.90 -18.49
N ARG A 89 -88.31 8.93 -19.18
CA ARG A 89 -88.44 9.00 -20.65
C ARG A 89 -88.00 10.33 -21.24
N GLU A 90 -88.01 11.38 -20.44
CA GLU A 90 -87.59 12.72 -20.82
C GLU A 90 -86.71 13.34 -19.75
N ALA A 91 -85.86 14.28 -20.17
CA ALA A 91 -85.04 15.07 -19.29
C ALA A 91 -84.86 16.48 -19.85
N ALA A 92 -84.69 17.47 -18.98
CA ALA A 92 -84.50 18.86 -19.36
C ALA A 92 -83.44 19.52 -18.49
N LEU A 93 -82.76 20.52 -19.05
CA LEU A 93 -81.81 21.36 -18.34
C LEU A 93 -82.40 22.76 -18.15
N PHE A 94 -82.24 23.31 -16.96
CA PHE A 94 -82.75 24.61 -16.57
C PHE A 94 -81.63 25.51 -16.05
N ASP A 95 -81.83 26.82 -16.17
CA ASP A 95 -81.01 27.82 -15.47
C ASP A 95 -81.49 28.04 -14.03
N ALA A 96 -80.78 28.88 -13.27
CA ALA A 96 -81.14 29.22 -11.89
C ALA A 96 -82.47 30.00 -11.78
N GLY A 97 -82.97 30.57 -12.88
CA GLY A 97 -84.26 31.25 -12.97
C GLY A 97 -85.42 30.31 -13.32
N GLY A 98 -85.15 29.02 -13.56
CA GLY A 98 -86.13 28.02 -13.96
C GLY A 98 -86.51 28.06 -15.45
N VAL A 99 -85.75 28.75 -16.29
CA VAL A 99 -85.94 28.76 -17.75
C VAL A 99 -85.45 27.44 -18.33
N CYS A 100 -86.26 26.78 -19.16
CA CYS A 100 -85.89 25.52 -19.79
C CYS A 100 -84.94 25.79 -20.96
N LEU A 101 -83.67 25.45 -20.79
CA LEU A 101 -82.60 25.71 -21.76
C LEU A 101 -82.45 24.59 -22.80
N ALA A 102 -82.68 23.34 -22.39
CA ALA A 102 -82.59 22.19 -23.28
C ALA A 102 -83.51 21.07 -22.84
N VAL A 103 -83.94 20.26 -23.82
CA VAL A 103 -84.80 19.10 -23.64
C VAL A 103 -84.17 17.88 -24.31
N ALA A 104 -84.35 16.70 -23.73
CA ALA A 104 -83.81 15.46 -24.25
C ALA A 104 -84.80 14.31 -24.06
N SER A 105 -84.95 13.49 -25.08
CA SER A 105 -85.57 12.17 -24.95
C SER A 105 -84.52 11.19 -24.44
N VAL A 106 -84.86 10.34 -23.47
CA VAL A 106 -83.94 9.33 -22.94
C VAL A 106 -84.54 7.93 -23.04
N PRO A 107 -83.70 6.87 -23.07
CA PRO A 107 -84.18 5.50 -23.09
C PRO A 107 -85.08 5.21 -21.90
N GLU A 108 -86.19 4.53 -22.17
CA GLU A 108 -87.15 4.13 -21.14
C GLU A 108 -86.46 3.30 -20.05
N THR A 109 -86.32 3.90 -18.86
CA THR A 109 -85.58 3.32 -17.75
C THR A 109 -86.40 3.43 -16.48
N TYR A 110 -86.77 2.28 -15.90
CA TYR A 110 -87.48 2.25 -14.62
C TYR A 110 -86.52 2.54 -13.46
N LYS A 111 -86.84 3.57 -12.67
CA LYS A 111 -86.13 3.90 -11.44
C LYS A 111 -86.95 3.39 -10.25
N PRO A 112 -86.58 2.28 -9.60
CA PRO A 112 -87.32 1.79 -8.44
C PRO A 112 -87.25 2.77 -7.27
N LEU A 113 -88.35 2.83 -6.50
CA LEU A 113 -88.39 3.53 -5.21
C LEU A 113 -87.78 2.64 -4.13
N LEU A 114 -87.09 3.23 -3.14
CA LEU A 114 -86.50 2.47 -2.02
C LEU A 114 -87.52 1.54 -1.32
N ALA A 115 -88.78 1.96 -1.20
CA ALA A 115 -89.88 1.19 -0.62
C ALA A 115 -90.23 -0.11 -1.39
N GLU A 116 -89.82 -0.21 -2.66
CA GLU A 116 -89.97 -1.41 -3.50
C GLU A 116 -88.84 -2.44 -3.25
N GLY A 117 -87.98 -2.19 -2.25
CA GLY A 117 -86.87 -3.07 -1.88
C GLY A 117 -85.61 -2.90 -2.73
N SER A 118 -85.56 -1.90 -3.61
CA SER A 118 -84.39 -1.58 -4.42
C SER A 118 -84.13 -0.08 -4.50
N GLY A 119 -83.30 0.44 -3.60
CA GLY A 119 -82.75 1.79 -3.71
C GLY A 119 -81.45 1.75 -4.50
N ARG A 120 -81.37 2.46 -5.62
CA ARG A 120 -80.15 2.62 -6.42
C ARG A 120 -79.95 4.09 -6.74
N PHE A 121 -78.71 4.56 -6.72
CA PHE A 121 -78.36 5.82 -7.36
C PHE A 121 -78.50 5.65 -8.87
N THR A 122 -79.00 6.68 -9.55
CA THR A 122 -79.06 6.69 -11.01
C THR A 122 -78.41 7.96 -11.52
N VAL A 123 -77.33 7.78 -12.26
CA VAL A 123 -76.60 8.86 -12.90
C VAL A 123 -77.20 9.04 -14.29
N LEU A 124 -77.79 10.20 -14.56
CA LEU A 124 -78.30 10.55 -15.88
C LEU A 124 -77.36 11.57 -16.51
N ARG A 125 -76.86 11.25 -17.71
CA ARG A 125 -75.97 12.12 -18.47
C ARG A 125 -76.61 12.48 -19.80
N ILE A 126 -76.80 13.78 -20.04
CA ILE A 126 -77.32 14.32 -21.30
C ILE A 126 -76.15 14.94 -22.05
N TRP A 127 -75.95 14.52 -23.29
CA TRP A 127 -74.99 15.13 -24.21
C TRP A 127 -75.75 16.16 -25.02
N LEU A 128 -75.34 17.42 -24.96
CA LEU A 128 -76.01 18.53 -25.65
C LEU A 128 -75.01 19.25 -26.55
N THR A 129 -75.40 19.50 -27.79
CA THR A 129 -74.65 20.39 -28.68
C THR A 129 -75.15 21.81 -28.47
N VAL A 130 -74.24 22.72 -28.13
CA VAL A 130 -74.52 24.16 -27.95
C VAL A 130 -73.95 24.98 -29.10
N SER A 131 -74.37 26.24 -29.23
CA SER A 131 -73.84 27.15 -30.27
C SER A 131 -72.39 27.59 -30.00
N SER A 132 -71.94 27.56 -28.75
CA SER A 132 -70.55 27.83 -28.33
C SER A 132 -70.30 27.28 -26.92
N THR A 133 -69.20 26.57 -26.70
CA THR A 133 -68.74 26.12 -25.37
C THR A 133 -68.07 27.22 -24.55
N ALA A 134 -67.55 28.28 -25.20
CA ALA A 134 -66.82 29.36 -24.55
C ALA A 134 -67.65 30.15 -23.52
N ASN A 135 -68.97 30.15 -23.70
CA ASN A 135 -69.92 30.92 -22.89
C ASN A 135 -70.77 30.02 -21.98
N ILE A 136 -70.35 28.78 -21.75
CA ILE A 136 -71.02 27.87 -20.82
C ILE A 136 -70.25 27.87 -19.50
N GLU A 137 -70.97 28.03 -18.39
CA GLU A 137 -70.39 27.89 -17.07
C GLU A 137 -70.20 26.40 -16.74
N LEU A 138 -68.97 25.99 -16.43
CA LEU A 138 -68.65 24.62 -16.05
C LEU A 138 -68.92 24.45 -14.55
N ILE A 139 -69.80 23.51 -14.23
CA ILE A 139 -70.07 23.13 -12.85
C ILE A 139 -69.31 21.85 -12.55
N VAL A 140 -68.48 21.88 -11.51
CA VAL A 140 -67.92 20.69 -10.88
C VAL A 140 -68.05 20.93 -9.38
N ASP A 141 -69.07 20.36 -8.73
CA ASP A 141 -69.22 20.46 -7.28
C ASP A 141 -68.28 19.44 -6.57
N PRO A 142 -67.21 19.87 -5.90
CA PRO A 142 -66.27 18.96 -5.24
C PRO A 142 -66.87 18.20 -4.04
N GLY A 143 -68.06 18.59 -3.56
CA GLY A 143 -68.73 17.96 -2.41
C GLY A 143 -69.46 16.65 -2.73
N ILE A 144 -69.78 16.39 -4.00
CA ILE A 144 -70.60 15.24 -4.45
C ILE A 144 -69.90 14.40 -5.55
N VAL A 145 -68.73 14.84 -6.04
CA VAL A 145 -67.95 14.07 -7.02
C VAL A 145 -67.36 12.81 -6.37
N LEU A 146 -67.98 11.66 -6.67
CA LEU A 146 -67.42 10.33 -6.40
C LEU A 146 -66.39 10.01 -7.48
N ALA A 147 -65.11 9.97 -7.10
CA ALA A 147 -64.08 9.31 -7.91
C ALA A 147 -64.45 7.84 -8.06
N THR A 148 -64.39 7.31 -9.28
CA THR A 148 -64.59 5.88 -9.49
C THR A 148 -63.40 5.12 -8.90
N VAL A 149 -63.58 3.83 -8.61
CA VAL A 149 -62.47 2.96 -8.18
C VAL A 149 -61.35 2.95 -9.24
N GLU A 150 -61.71 3.05 -10.52
CA GLU A 150 -60.76 3.13 -11.63
C GLU A 150 -59.90 4.40 -11.56
N ASP A 151 -60.51 5.57 -11.30
CA ASP A 151 -59.78 6.83 -11.17
C ASP A 151 -58.75 6.77 -10.02
N VAL A 152 -59.12 6.13 -8.91
CA VAL A 152 -58.22 5.96 -7.75
C VAL A 152 -57.08 4.99 -8.06
N ILE A 153 -57.36 3.89 -8.78
CA ILE A 153 -56.33 2.94 -9.21
C ILE A 153 -55.36 3.62 -10.19
N GLN A 154 -55.88 4.38 -11.16
CA GLN A 154 -55.07 5.09 -12.14
C GLN A 154 -54.11 6.07 -11.45
N VAL A 155 -54.62 6.94 -10.56
CA VAL A 155 -53.78 7.86 -9.79
C VAL A 155 -52.76 7.11 -8.93
N GLY A 156 -53.15 5.98 -8.34
CA GLY A 156 -52.24 5.14 -7.57
C GLY A 156 -51.12 4.52 -8.40
N ASN A 157 -51.39 4.16 -9.66
CA ASN A 157 -50.38 3.64 -10.58
C ASN A 157 -49.49 4.77 -11.11
N ASP A 158 -50.06 5.90 -11.53
CA ASP A 158 -49.29 7.06 -12.00
C ASP A 158 -48.29 7.54 -10.94
N ALA A 159 -48.70 7.57 -9.66
CA ALA A 159 -47.82 7.93 -8.55
C ALA A 159 -46.70 6.90 -8.30
N LYS A 160 -46.99 5.60 -8.45
CA LYS A 160 -45.98 4.54 -8.36
C LYS A 160 -45.00 4.64 -9.51
N ASP A 161 -45.49 4.76 -10.74
CA ASP A 161 -44.67 4.88 -11.94
C ASP A 161 -43.75 6.10 -11.85
N TYR A 162 -44.25 7.25 -11.39
CA TYR A 162 -43.41 8.41 -11.14
C TYR A 162 -42.33 8.12 -10.09
N THR A 163 -42.70 7.52 -8.96
CA THR A 163 -41.75 7.21 -7.87
C THR A 163 -40.68 6.22 -8.32
N ASP A 164 -41.08 5.15 -9.01
CA ASP A 164 -40.21 4.11 -9.52
C ASP A 164 -39.26 4.66 -10.60
N ASN A 165 -39.75 5.55 -11.46
CA ASN A 165 -38.92 6.25 -12.45
C ASN A 165 -37.89 7.15 -11.76
N GLN A 166 -38.31 8.00 -10.82
CA GLN A 166 -37.39 8.89 -10.09
C GLN A 166 -36.34 8.11 -9.30
N LEU A 167 -36.72 7.01 -8.64
CA LEU A 167 -35.77 6.16 -7.92
C LEU A 167 -34.81 5.44 -8.86
N SER A 168 -35.30 4.95 -10.00
CA SER A 168 -34.47 4.29 -11.02
C SER A 168 -33.48 5.26 -11.65
N GLU A 169 -33.92 6.47 -11.99
CA GLU A 169 -33.06 7.55 -12.48
C GLU A 169 -31.99 7.91 -11.44
N HIS A 170 -32.37 8.08 -10.17
CA HIS A 170 -31.42 8.37 -9.09
C HIS A 170 -30.37 7.27 -8.93
N ALA A 171 -30.80 5.99 -8.89
CA ALA A 171 -29.91 4.84 -8.71
C ALA A 171 -28.93 4.65 -9.88
N GLN A 172 -29.33 5.05 -11.10
CA GLN A 172 -28.46 5.03 -12.28
C GLN A 172 -27.61 6.30 -12.41
N SER A 173 -28.02 7.39 -11.78
CA SER A 173 -27.27 8.63 -11.80
C SER A 173 -26.00 8.52 -10.96
N ARG A 174 -24.97 9.25 -11.39
CA ARG A 174 -23.78 9.55 -10.57
C ARG A 174 -23.72 11.05 -10.25
N ASN A 175 -24.88 11.73 -10.27
CA ASN A 175 -24.97 13.17 -10.09
C ASN A 175 -24.97 13.52 -8.59
N HIS A 176 -23.85 13.24 -7.96
CA HIS A 176 -23.59 13.58 -6.56
C HIS A 176 -22.31 14.41 -6.52
N PRO A 177 -22.21 15.36 -5.57
CA PRO A 177 -21.00 16.17 -5.43
C PRO A 177 -19.79 15.28 -5.12
N ASP A 178 -18.63 15.66 -5.65
CA ASP A 178 -17.36 15.07 -5.26
C ASP A 178 -17.05 15.41 -3.79
N ALA A 179 -16.34 14.51 -3.11
CA ALA A 179 -15.90 14.75 -1.75
C ALA A 179 -14.85 15.86 -1.71
N THR A 180 -14.88 16.67 -0.67
CA THR A 180 -13.84 17.65 -0.37
C THR A 180 -13.18 17.31 0.96
N LEU A 181 -12.15 18.07 1.34
CA LEU A 181 -11.50 17.91 2.65
C LEU A 181 -12.43 18.21 3.84
N THR A 182 -13.55 18.89 3.59
CA THR A 182 -14.48 19.35 4.65
C THR A 182 -15.90 18.81 4.48
N GLU A 183 -16.28 18.36 3.29
CA GLU A 183 -17.63 17.89 2.98
C GLU A 183 -17.61 16.49 2.35
N LYS A 184 -18.58 15.65 2.72
CA LYS A 184 -18.71 14.29 2.20
C LYS A 184 -19.24 14.32 0.76
N GLY A 185 -18.71 13.44 -0.08
CA GLY A 185 -19.15 13.24 -1.47
C GLY A 185 -18.58 11.95 -2.05
N PHE A 186 -18.59 11.79 -3.37
CA PHE A 186 -17.91 10.66 -4.03
C PHE A 186 -16.43 10.92 -4.27
N THR A 187 -15.62 9.87 -4.30
CA THR A 187 -14.18 9.97 -4.53
C THR A 187 -13.72 8.87 -5.47
N LYS A 188 -12.78 9.18 -6.36
CA LYS A 188 -12.08 8.18 -7.17
C LYS A 188 -10.86 7.69 -6.39
N LEU A 189 -10.62 6.38 -6.43
CA LEU A 189 -9.48 5.78 -5.73
C LEU A 189 -8.33 5.55 -6.71
N SER A 190 -7.10 5.78 -6.26
CA SER A 190 -5.88 5.43 -7.00
C SER A 190 -4.95 4.54 -6.18
N ASN A 191 -4.31 3.61 -6.87
CA ASN A 191 -3.23 2.78 -6.32
C ASN A 191 -1.83 3.35 -6.61
N ASP A 192 -1.74 4.45 -7.37
CA ASP A 192 -0.47 5.08 -7.73
C ASP A 192 0.21 5.67 -6.49
N THR A 193 1.54 5.61 -6.45
CA THR A 193 2.36 6.08 -5.31
C THR A 193 3.12 7.38 -5.60
N ASP A 194 3.04 7.85 -6.84
CA ASP A 194 3.77 8.98 -7.41
C ASP A 194 2.87 9.86 -8.31
N SER A 195 1.55 9.78 -8.11
CA SER A 195 0.58 10.61 -8.84
C SER A 195 0.55 12.03 -8.30
N GLU A 196 0.44 12.99 -9.22
CA GLU A 196 0.23 14.42 -8.93
C GLU A 196 -1.27 14.80 -9.00
N ASP A 197 -2.18 13.83 -9.18
CA ASP A 197 -3.61 14.08 -9.28
C ASP A 197 -4.21 14.51 -7.92
N GLU A 198 -4.88 15.66 -7.89
CA GLU A 198 -5.58 16.16 -6.68
C GLU A 198 -7.06 15.71 -6.62
N ASP A 199 -7.59 15.05 -7.66
CA ASP A 199 -8.99 14.62 -7.75
C ASP A 199 -9.23 13.15 -7.32
N ARG A 200 -8.21 12.51 -6.72
CA ARG A 200 -8.24 11.10 -6.31
C ARG A 200 -7.74 10.90 -4.89
N ALA A 201 -8.31 9.92 -4.19
CA ALA A 201 -7.79 9.46 -2.91
C ALA A 201 -6.89 8.23 -3.07
N ALA A 202 -5.78 8.22 -2.35
CA ALA A 202 -4.91 7.05 -2.24
C ALA A 202 -5.63 5.90 -1.52
N THR A 203 -5.48 4.68 -2.02
CA THR A 203 -5.98 3.48 -1.32
C THR A 203 -5.05 3.07 -0.19
N PRO A 204 -5.51 2.21 0.75
CA PRO A 204 -4.62 1.55 1.72
C PRO A 204 -3.47 0.77 1.06
N ALA A 205 -3.68 0.25 -0.16
CA ALA A 205 -2.64 -0.44 -0.91
C ALA A 205 -1.55 0.53 -1.41
N ALA A 206 -1.94 1.69 -1.96
CA ALA A 206 -1.02 2.76 -2.35
C ALA A 206 -0.19 3.22 -1.15
N VAL A 207 -0.85 3.51 -0.02
CA VAL A 207 -0.18 3.98 1.20
C VAL A 207 0.83 2.93 1.70
N LYS A 208 0.46 1.65 1.72
CA LYS A 208 1.37 0.56 2.10
C LYS A 208 2.58 0.46 1.16
N ALA A 209 2.36 0.57 -0.15
CA ALA A 209 3.43 0.53 -1.15
C ALA A 209 4.38 1.72 -1.03
N ALA A 210 3.84 2.95 -0.92
CA ALA A 210 4.62 4.17 -0.75
C ALA A 210 5.49 4.12 0.53
N ILE A 211 4.94 3.64 1.66
CA ILE A 211 5.71 3.48 2.90
C ILE A 211 6.84 2.46 2.73
N ALA A 212 6.56 1.30 2.10
CA ALA A 212 7.57 0.29 1.86
C ALA A 212 8.70 0.81 0.97
N GLN A 213 8.36 1.56 -0.09
CA GLN A 213 9.32 2.22 -0.96
C GLN A 213 10.15 3.27 -0.22
N ALA A 214 9.52 4.10 0.62
CA ALA A 214 10.21 5.12 1.40
C ALA A 214 11.19 4.52 2.43
N ILE A 215 10.76 3.49 3.17
CA ILE A 215 11.63 2.75 4.10
C ILE A 215 12.82 2.16 3.34
N ARG A 216 12.57 1.56 2.17
CA ARG A 216 13.64 0.99 1.36
C ARG A 216 14.60 2.06 0.86
N ALA A 217 14.09 3.15 0.29
CA ALA A 217 14.91 4.24 -0.23
C ALA A 217 15.78 4.87 0.88
N ALA A 218 15.22 5.07 2.08
CA ALA A 218 15.98 5.55 3.23
C ALA A 218 17.10 4.58 3.64
N TRP A 219 16.80 3.27 3.65
CA TRP A 219 17.81 2.25 3.95
C TRP A 219 18.91 2.21 2.89
N GLU A 220 18.57 2.32 1.61
CA GLU A 220 19.53 2.39 0.49
C GLU A 220 20.49 3.57 0.63
N LEU A 221 19.96 4.74 0.99
CA LEU A 221 20.76 5.96 1.17
C LEU A 221 21.76 5.84 2.34
N ASP A 222 21.35 5.16 3.42
CA ASP A 222 22.19 4.89 4.58
C ASP A 222 23.20 3.74 4.33
N ASN A 223 22.94 2.90 3.33
CA ASN A 223 23.72 1.69 3.06
C ASN A 223 24.18 1.58 1.61
N PRO A 224 24.79 2.59 0.98
CA PRO A 224 25.22 2.50 -0.41
C PRO A 224 26.13 1.29 -0.65
N VAL A 225 26.14 0.77 -1.88
CA VAL A 225 27.07 -0.31 -2.27
C VAL A 225 28.51 0.08 -1.94
N GLY A 226 29.26 -0.84 -1.31
CA GLY A 226 30.58 -0.58 -0.73
C GLY A 226 30.57 -0.28 0.78
N THR A 227 29.40 -0.08 1.39
CA THR A 227 29.27 0.09 2.84
C THR A 227 29.70 -1.16 3.59
N THR A 228 30.41 -0.99 4.71
CA THR A 228 30.80 -2.09 5.60
C THR A 228 30.18 -1.89 6.98
N ARG A 229 29.59 -2.95 7.55
CA ARG A 229 28.91 -2.94 8.85
C ARG A 229 29.47 -4.00 9.80
N PHE A 230 29.50 -3.63 11.07
CA PHE A 230 29.87 -4.51 12.18
C PHE A 230 28.65 -4.88 13.00
N PHE A 231 28.48 -6.17 13.31
CA PHE A 231 27.41 -6.68 14.15
C PHE A 231 28.02 -7.37 15.38
N ASN A 232 27.50 -7.06 16.56
CA ASN A 232 27.89 -7.69 17.83
C ASN A 232 27.12 -8.99 18.12
N GLN A 233 26.38 -9.49 17.13
CA GLN A 233 25.60 -10.72 17.18
C GLN A 233 25.81 -11.49 15.88
N ASN A 234 25.49 -12.79 15.91
CA ASN A 234 25.51 -13.62 14.72
C ASN A 234 24.33 -13.26 13.79
N VAL A 235 24.55 -12.26 12.94
CA VAL A 235 23.57 -11.74 11.99
C VAL A 235 24.09 -11.93 10.57
N ASN A 236 23.23 -12.45 9.70
CA ASN A 236 23.41 -12.46 8.26
C ASN A 236 22.55 -11.36 7.62
N PRO A 237 23.15 -10.24 7.16
CA PRO A 237 22.43 -9.15 6.51
C PRO A 237 21.56 -9.58 5.32
N ASN A 238 21.96 -10.63 4.61
CA ASN A 238 21.20 -11.15 3.46
C ASN A 238 19.84 -11.77 3.85
N GLU A 239 19.69 -12.20 5.11
CA GLU A 239 18.42 -12.71 5.63
C GLU A 239 17.51 -11.58 6.11
N GLN A 240 18.08 -10.49 6.64
CA GLN A 240 17.33 -9.33 7.10
C GLN A 240 16.90 -8.41 5.95
N TRP A 241 17.76 -8.25 4.95
CA TRP A 241 17.59 -7.37 3.81
C TRP A 241 17.76 -8.18 2.53
N SER A 242 16.74 -9.01 2.26
CA SER A 242 16.70 -9.98 1.13
C SER A 242 16.88 -9.35 -0.26
N TRP A 243 16.82 -8.03 -0.31
CA TRP A 243 16.88 -7.21 -1.49
C TRP A 243 18.25 -6.56 -1.73
N SER A 244 19.22 -6.90 -0.90
CA SER A 244 20.61 -6.45 -0.95
C SER A 244 21.52 -7.66 -0.86
N GLU A 245 22.76 -7.51 -1.32
CA GLU A 245 23.76 -8.56 -1.28
C GLU A 245 24.96 -8.12 -0.44
N TRP A 246 25.34 -8.97 0.50
CA TRP A 246 26.43 -8.74 1.45
C TRP A 246 27.39 -9.91 1.46
N ILE A 247 28.69 -9.60 1.47
CA ILE A 247 29.77 -10.57 1.56
C ILE A 247 30.45 -10.43 2.91
N TYR A 248 30.71 -11.57 3.55
CA TYR A 248 31.48 -11.61 4.80
C TYR A 248 32.94 -11.27 4.52
N THR A 249 33.52 -10.33 5.26
CA THR A 249 34.86 -9.78 4.93
C THR A 249 36.03 -10.69 5.33
N GLY A 250 35.72 -11.79 6.02
CA GLY A 250 36.67 -12.75 6.57
C GLY A 250 36.93 -12.56 8.07
N GLU A 251 37.62 -13.54 8.65
CA GLU A 251 37.84 -13.67 10.10
C GLU A 251 39.23 -13.16 10.52
N ASN A 252 39.38 -12.79 11.79
CA ASN A 252 40.65 -12.41 12.42
C ASN A 252 41.42 -11.31 11.65
N LYS A 253 40.70 -10.31 11.14
CA LYS A 253 41.27 -9.15 10.46
C LYS A 253 41.08 -7.89 11.30
N THR A 254 42.07 -7.01 11.25
CA THR A 254 41.95 -5.64 11.77
C THR A 254 41.68 -4.68 10.62
N ILE A 255 40.88 -3.64 10.88
CA ILE A 255 40.56 -2.61 9.87
C ILE A 255 41.56 -1.47 10.00
N ARG A 256 42.12 -1.08 8.86
CA ARG A 256 43.01 0.09 8.74
C ARG A 256 42.38 1.08 7.78
N ILE A 257 42.65 2.36 8.03
CA ILE A 257 42.23 3.44 7.14
C ILE A 257 43.14 3.39 5.91
N GLY A 258 42.53 3.25 4.73
CA GLY A 258 43.26 3.32 3.46
C GLY A 258 43.83 4.72 3.21
N LYS A 259 44.70 4.83 2.21
CA LYS A 259 45.18 6.13 1.72
C LYS A 259 44.01 6.99 1.26
N ALA A 260 44.17 8.31 1.44
CA ALA A 260 43.17 9.29 1.02
C ALA A 260 42.87 9.26 -0.49
N ASP A 261 43.80 8.77 -1.31
CA ASP A 261 43.62 8.58 -2.76
C ASP A 261 42.90 7.29 -3.14
N GLY A 262 42.59 6.43 -2.17
CA GLY A 262 41.90 5.15 -2.36
C GLY A 262 42.75 4.04 -2.98
N SER A 263 44.04 4.27 -3.25
CA SER A 263 44.88 3.35 -4.04
C SER A 263 45.14 1.99 -3.40
N ASP A 264 44.98 1.88 -2.08
CA ASP A 264 45.16 0.64 -1.31
C ASP A 264 43.88 0.16 -0.61
N VAL A 265 42.73 0.75 -0.93
CA VAL A 265 41.43 0.29 -0.41
C VAL A 265 41.20 -1.16 -0.84
N GLY A 266 40.90 -2.02 0.14
CA GLY A 266 40.69 -3.45 -0.07
C GLY A 266 41.97 -4.31 -0.03
N ALA A 267 43.16 -3.71 0.05
CA ALA A 267 44.39 -4.46 0.23
C ALA A 267 44.41 -5.19 1.59
N THR A 268 44.84 -6.45 1.60
CA THR A 268 44.98 -7.26 2.81
C THR A 268 46.45 -7.52 3.12
N GLY A 269 46.81 -7.56 4.41
CA GLY A 269 48.16 -7.91 4.83
C GLY A 269 48.28 -8.03 6.35
N GLY A 270 49.48 -8.35 6.81
CA GLY A 270 49.78 -8.61 8.22
C GLY A 270 49.88 -10.10 8.56
N SER A 271 50.36 -10.40 9.77
CA SER A 271 50.43 -11.74 10.33
C SER A 271 50.27 -11.62 11.85
N ASP A 272 49.49 -12.52 12.44
CA ASP A 272 49.27 -12.61 13.88
C ASP A 272 50.49 -13.17 14.62
N THR A 273 51.41 -13.81 13.88
CA THR A 273 52.65 -14.36 14.43
C THR A 273 53.86 -13.84 13.70
N VAL A 274 54.94 -13.65 14.46
CA VAL A 274 56.24 -13.27 13.94
C VAL A 274 57.28 -14.24 14.50
N THR A 275 58.14 -14.75 13.62
CA THR A 275 59.35 -15.48 13.99
C THR A 275 60.56 -14.57 13.79
N LEU A 276 61.33 -14.32 14.85
CA LEU A 276 62.57 -13.57 14.72
C LEU A 276 63.58 -14.36 13.91
N GLN A 277 64.05 -13.76 12.83
CA GLN A 277 65.15 -14.26 12.03
C GLN A 277 66.44 -13.60 12.46
N GLN A 278 67.58 -14.19 12.08
CA GLN A 278 68.90 -13.62 12.38
C GLN A 278 69.04 -12.16 11.90
N ALA A 279 68.43 -11.81 10.77
CA ALA A 279 68.44 -10.44 10.24
C ALA A 279 67.64 -9.42 11.10
N ASN A 280 66.77 -9.88 11.98
CA ASN A 280 66.02 -9.02 12.90
C ASN A 280 66.77 -8.76 14.22
N LEU A 281 67.89 -9.47 14.46
CA LEU A 281 68.64 -9.36 15.69
C LEU A 281 69.66 -8.21 15.62
N PRO A 282 69.91 -7.50 16.74
CA PRO A 282 70.94 -6.48 16.77
C PRO A 282 72.32 -7.11 16.50
N ALA A 283 73.20 -6.35 15.84
CA ALA A 283 74.57 -6.77 15.59
C ALA A 283 75.39 -6.74 16.91
N VAL A 284 75.32 -7.82 17.68
CA VAL A 284 76.08 -7.99 18.93
C VAL A 284 77.11 -9.09 18.73
N GLN A 285 78.39 -8.76 18.88
CA GLN A 285 79.45 -9.73 19.08
C GLN A 285 79.78 -9.79 20.57
N ILE A 286 79.66 -10.97 21.17
CA ILE A 286 80.16 -11.21 22.53
C ILE A 286 81.55 -11.81 22.37
N ASP A 287 82.57 -11.00 22.66
CA ASP A 287 83.94 -11.49 22.74
C ASP A 287 84.09 -12.31 24.02
N VAL A 288 84.43 -13.58 23.87
CA VAL A 288 84.80 -14.44 24.99
C VAL A 288 86.32 -14.50 25.03
N SER A 289 86.90 -13.87 26.04
CA SER A 289 88.33 -13.96 26.34
C SER A 289 88.54 -14.56 27.73
N GLY A 290 89.50 -15.47 27.85
CA GLY A 290 89.93 -16.02 29.13
C GLY A 290 91.44 -16.23 29.16
N GLU A 291 92.00 -16.15 30.36
CA GLU A 291 93.39 -16.50 30.64
C GLU A 291 93.44 -17.53 31.76
N THR A 292 94.36 -18.49 31.67
CA THR A 292 94.66 -19.35 32.82
C THR A 292 95.34 -18.52 33.91
N SER A 293 95.22 -18.94 35.17
CA SER A 293 96.07 -18.40 36.24
C SER A 293 97.55 -18.57 35.84
N GLU A 294 98.38 -17.59 36.20
CA GLU A 294 99.82 -17.65 35.95
C GLU A 294 100.40 -18.89 36.64
N GLN A 295 101.02 -19.77 35.85
CA GLN A 295 101.76 -20.88 36.41
C GLN A 295 103.12 -20.33 36.84
N ALA A 296 103.46 -20.51 38.12
CA ALA A 296 104.77 -20.13 38.62
C ALA A 296 105.88 -20.89 37.87
N GLU A 297 107.09 -20.33 37.89
CA GLU A 297 108.27 -20.95 37.28
C GLU A 297 108.41 -22.41 37.71
N GLN A 298 108.59 -23.30 36.73
CA GLN A 298 108.83 -24.71 36.99
C GLN A 298 110.28 -25.03 36.65
N LYS A 299 111.02 -25.51 37.65
CA LYS A 299 112.36 -26.07 37.48
C LYS A 299 112.22 -27.56 37.35
N ILE A 300 112.33 -28.05 36.13
CA ILE A 300 112.23 -29.47 35.84
C ILE A 300 113.67 -29.98 35.70
N ARG A 301 114.05 -30.90 36.59
CA ARG A 301 115.36 -31.54 36.56
C ARG A 301 115.25 -32.93 35.94
N THR A 302 116.23 -33.28 35.13
CA THR A 302 116.42 -34.67 34.70
C THR A 302 116.85 -35.52 35.90
N SER A 303 116.64 -36.84 35.85
CA SER A 303 117.21 -37.75 36.85
C SER A 303 118.74 -37.66 36.85
N GLU A 304 119.38 -37.64 38.03
CA GLU A 304 120.84 -37.69 38.16
C GLU A 304 121.38 -39.05 37.72
N ASP A 305 122.09 -39.07 36.60
CA ASP A 305 122.83 -40.23 36.10
C ASP A 305 124.02 -39.75 35.23
N GLY A 306 124.87 -40.66 34.74
CA GLY A 306 126.01 -40.30 33.89
C GLY A 306 127.31 -40.03 34.65
N GLU A 307 127.45 -40.60 35.85
CA GLU A 307 128.76 -40.73 36.51
C GLU A 307 129.70 -41.54 35.63
N HIS A 308 130.77 -40.90 35.18
CA HIS A 308 131.79 -41.55 34.37
C HIS A 308 133.16 -40.98 34.70
N ASN A 309 134.20 -41.78 34.49
CA ASN A 309 135.60 -41.39 34.50
C ASN A 309 136.23 -41.66 33.12
N HIS A 310 137.39 -41.05 32.89
CA HIS A 310 138.18 -41.29 31.68
C HIS A 310 139.50 -41.99 32.09
N GLY A 311 139.92 -43.00 31.34
CA GLY A 311 141.12 -43.79 31.64
C GLY A 311 142.28 -43.48 30.68
N GLY A 312 143.51 -43.45 31.20
CA GLY A 312 144.75 -43.39 30.40
C GLY A 312 145.70 -42.25 30.79
N VAL A 313 146.79 -42.59 31.49
CA VAL A 313 147.95 -41.71 31.74
C VAL A 313 149.19 -42.25 31.00
N ALA A 314 149.99 -41.37 30.39
CA ALA A 314 151.12 -41.74 29.53
C ALA A 314 152.35 -42.19 30.32
N GLY A 315 152.89 -43.36 29.99
CA GLY A 315 154.09 -43.95 30.62
C GLY A 315 155.40 -43.35 30.11
N LYS A 316 156.38 -43.21 31.02
CA LYS A 316 157.55 -42.32 30.93
C LYS A 316 158.78 -42.87 30.17
N ASP A 317 158.87 -44.16 29.86
CA ASP A 317 160.15 -44.79 29.52
C ASP A 317 160.13 -45.72 28.27
N ASP A 318 159.77 -45.21 27.08
CA ASP A 318 160.39 -45.68 25.83
C ASP A 318 160.19 -44.65 24.68
N PRO A 319 161.23 -44.34 23.87
CA PRO A 319 161.22 -43.24 22.91
C PRO A 319 160.70 -43.74 21.55
N TRP A 320 159.50 -43.33 21.17
CA TRP A 320 159.10 -43.29 19.76
C TRP A 320 158.50 -41.94 19.36
N GLU A 321 158.91 -41.58 18.15
CA GLU A 321 158.97 -40.30 17.49
C GLU A 321 157.60 -39.64 17.28
N ILE A 322 157.56 -38.32 17.50
CA ILE A 322 156.41 -37.45 17.27
C ILE A 322 156.32 -37.18 15.77
N GLY A 323 155.32 -37.75 15.08
CA GLY A 323 155.13 -37.52 13.65
C GLY A 323 153.84 -38.10 13.04
N GLY A 324 152.71 -37.39 13.21
CA GLY A 324 151.67 -37.26 12.19
C GLY A 324 150.67 -38.41 11.98
N ASP A 325 149.61 -38.47 12.79
CA ASP A 325 148.19 -38.59 12.38
C ASP A 325 147.31 -38.35 13.64
N VAL A 326 146.19 -37.64 13.51
CA VAL A 326 145.42 -37.06 14.64
C VAL A 326 144.47 -38.09 15.29
N ARG A 327 144.91 -39.36 15.36
CA ARG A 327 144.25 -40.43 16.11
C ARG A 327 145.25 -41.06 17.07
N GLN A 328 145.39 -40.44 18.23
CA GLN A 328 146.07 -41.04 19.37
C GLN A 328 145.22 -42.17 19.94
N LEU A 329 145.57 -43.40 19.58
CA LEU A 329 145.09 -44.59 20.28
C LEU A 329 145.95 -44.77 21.52
N PHE A 330 145.44 -44.32 22.67
CA PHE A 330 146.07 -44.53 23.97
C PHE A 330 146.06 -46.02 24.30
N ASN A 331 147.24 -46.63 24.44
CA ASN A 331 147.40 -48.00 24.89
C ASN A 331 147.87 -48.01 26.36
N PRO A 332 146.96 -48.09 27.36
CA PRO A 332 147.33 -48.00 28.77
C PRO A 332 148.01 -49.29 29.25
N LYS A 333 149.27 -49.14 29.72
CA LYS A 333 150.10 -50.21 30.30
C LYS A 333 149.80 -50.45 31.80
N GLU A 334 149.12 -49.51 32.48
CA GLU A 334 148.59 -49.65 33.84
C GLU A 334 147.21 -48.99 33.98
N LEU A 335 146.32 -49.62 34.77
CA LEU A 335 144.94 -49.21 35.01
C LEU A 335 144.86 -48.11 36.09
N GLY A 336 145.22 -46.88 35.72
CA GLY A 336 144.91 -45.68 36.49
C GLY A 336 143.72 -44.93 35.89
N VAL A 337 142.68 -44.67 36.68
CA VAL A 337 141.49 -43.90 36.31
C VAL A 337 141.55 -42.50 36.92
N THR A 338 141.09 -41.47 36.19
CA THR A 338 140.90 -40.14 36.78
C THR A 338 139.76 -40.18 37.79
N ASP A 339 139.76 -39.26 38.76
CA ASP A 339 138.70 -39.17 39.78
C ASP A 339 137.32 -39.02 39.12
N MET A 340 136.31 -39.64 39.73
CA MET A 340 134.94 -39.64 39.22
C MET A 340 134.39 -38.21 39.19
N GLY A 341 133.86 -37.79 38.03
CA GLY A 341 133.25 -36.47 37.83
C GLY A 341 131.89 -36.27 38.49
N GLY A 342 131.47 -37.20 39.38
CA GLY A 342 130.19 -37.22 40.06
C GLY A 342 128.98 -37.43 39.13
N LYS A 343 127.85 -37.83 39.73
CA LYS A 343 126.55 -37.72 39.04
C LYS A 343 126.20 -36.25 38.90
N HIS A 344 125.59 -35.88 37.78
CA HIS A 344 125.02 -34.55 37.61
C HIS A 344 123.66 -34.64 36.94
N ASP A 345 122.81 -33.65 37.23
CA ASP A 345 121.56 -33.43 36.52
C ASP A 345 121.66 -32.20 35.62
N HIS A 346 120.65 -32.06 34.76
CA HIS A 346 120.41 -30.84 34.01
C HIS A 346 119.07 -30.25 34.44
N GLU A 347 119.09 -28.97 34.81
CA GLU A 347 117.90 -28.19 35.15
C GLU A 347 117.42 -27.44 33.90
N VAL A 348 116.15 -27.62 33.53
CA VAL A 348 115.48 -26.81 32.52
C VAL A 348 114.46 -25.93 33.23
N ILE A 349 114.60 -24.62 33.05
CA ILE A 349 113.71 -23.61 33.62
C ILE A 349 112.58 -23.35 32.61
N VAL A 350 111.35 -23.64 33.00
CA VAL A 350 110.15 -23.17 32.30
C VAL A 350 109.71 -21.88 32.99
N PRO A 351 109.87 -20.71 32.34
CA PRO A 351 109.51 -19.45 32.97
C PRO A 351 108.02 -19.39 33.32
N PRO A 352 107.62 -18.47 34.22
CA PRO A 352 106.23 -18.17 34.46
C PRO A 352 105.52 -17.88 33.15
N HIS A 353 104.41 -18.57 32.91
CA HIS A 353 103.65 -18.40 31.69
C HIS A 353 102.15 -18.59 31.96
N LYS A 354 101.35 -18.04 31.05
CA LYS A 354 99.90 -18.21 31.02
C LYS A 354 99.47 -18.51 29.59
N HIS A 355 98.33 -19.15 29.45
CA HIS A 355 97.71 -19.42 28.15
C HIS A 355 96.47 -18.54 28.01
N SER A 356 96.30 -17.95 26.84
CA SER A 356 95.09 -17.19 26.50
C SER A 356 94.25 -17.96 25.48
N THR A 357 92.93 -17.84 25.62
CA THR A 357 91.97 -18.37 24.65
C THR A 357 90.97 -17.29 24.28
N THR A 358 90.61 -17.22 23.00
CA THR A 358 89.58 -16.31 22.50
C THR A 358 88.58 -17.06 21.62
N GLY A 359 87.32 -16.64 21.62
CA GLY A 359 86.27 -17.20 20.79
C GLY A 359 85.08 -16.25 20.66
N LYS A 360 84.23 -16.50 19.66
CA LYS A 360 82.93 -15.84 19.48
C LYS A 360 81.82 -16.85 19.70
N THR A 361 80.71 -16.43 20.30
CA THR A 361 79.53 -17.30 20.43
C THR A 361 78.81 -17.48 19.09
N ALA A 362 78.19 -18.65 18.89
CA ALA A 362 77.13 -18.94 17.90
C ALA A 362 75.96 -19.57 18.69
N ASN A 363 74.73 -19.81 18.22
CA ASN A 363 73.84 -19.15 17.26
C ASN A 363 72.74 -18.45 18.09
N LEU A 364 72.01 -17.51 17.51
CA LEU A 364 70.96 -16.77 18.24
C LEU A 364 69.56 -17.36 17.99
N GLY A 365 68.91 -17.79 19.08
CA GLY A 365 67.47 -18.08 19.16
C GLY A 365 67.01 -19.47 18.72
N GLU A 366 65.85 -19.91 19.22
CA GLU A 366 65.19 -21.19 18.84
C GLU A 366 64.24 -21.05 17.64
N GLY A 367 64.14 -19.86 17.04
CA GLY A 367 63.21 -19.59 15.93
C GLY A 367 61.72 -19.74 16.31
N LYS A 368 61.39 -19.69 17.61
CA LYS A 368 60.01 -19.75 18.09
C LYS A 368 59.24 -18.51 17.66
N SER A 369 58.06 -18.72 17.08
CA SER A 369 57.10 -17.65 16.80
C SER A 369 56.50 -17.14 18.11
N PHE A 370 56.23 -15.84 18.19
CA PHE A 370 55.38 -15.27 19.22
C PHE A 370 54.20 -14.53 18.59
N SER A 371 53.11 -14.42 19.36
CA SER A 371 51.92 -13.70 18.95
C SER A 371 52.15 -12.20 19.03
N VAL A 372 51.70 -11.48 18.02
CA VAL A 372 51.62 -10.01 17.99
C VAL A 372 50.16 -9.54 17.97
N VAL A 373 49.22 -10.42 18.32
CA VAL A 373 47.79 -10.08 18.40
C VAL A 373 47.53 -9.22 19.62
N GLU A 374 47.04 -8.01 19.38
CA GLU A 374 46.63 -7.07 20.43
C GLU A 374 45.31 -7.49 21.08
N ALA A 375 45.00 -6.93 22.26
CA ALA A 375 43.70 -7.11 22.89
C ALA A 375 42.57 -6.56 21.98
N HIS A 376 41.54 -7.37 21.71
CA HIS A 376 40.51 -7.04 20.73
C HIS A 376 39.11 -7.57 21.11
N THR A 377 38.09 -7.05 20.43
CA THR A 377 36.72 -7.56 20.44
C THR A 377 36.34 -8.00 19.03
N LEU A 378 35.80 -9.21 18.89
CA LEU A 378 35.39 -9.76 17.59
C LEU A 378 33.92 -9.39 17.30
N LEU A 379 33.69 -8.82 16.12
CA LEU A 379 32.38 -8.47 15.59
C LEU A 379 32.25 -9.10 14.20
N MET A 380 31.04 -9.49 13.81
CA MET A 380 30.74 -9.94 12.44
C MET A 380 30.87 -8.73 11.50
N CYS A 381 31.70 -8.85 10.47
CA CYS A 381 31.94 -7.77 9.52
C CYS A 381 31.46 -8.19 8.12
N TRP A 382 30.55 -7.39 7.56
CA TRP A 382 29.95 -7.61 6.25
C TRP A 382 30.09 -6.36 5.39
N SER A 383 30.42 -6.54 4.12
CA SER A 383 30.43 -5.46 3.13
C SER A 383 29.34 -5.67 2.10
N ARG A 384 28.56 -4.62 1.82
CA ARG A 384 27.51 -4.65 0.80
C ARG A 384 28.12 -4.57 -0.58
N VAL A 385 27.68 -5.45 -1.48
CA VAL A 385 28.15 -5.53 -2.87
C VAL A 385 27.05 -5.26 -3.91
N ALA A 386 25.77 -5.42 -3.55
CA ALA A 386 24.63 -5.06 -4.40
C ALA A 386 23.43 -4.56 -3.59
#